data_AF-A0A2N2BT30-F1
#
_entry.id   AF-A0A2N2BT30-F1
#
_cell.length_a   1.000
_cell.length_b   1.000
_cell.length_c   1.000
_cell.angle_alpha   90.00
_cell.angle_beta   90.00
_cell.angle_gamma   90.00
#
_symmetry.space_group_name_H-M   'P 1'
#
loop_
_entity.id
_entity.type
_entity.pdbx_description
1 polymer ?
#
loop_
_entity_poly.entity_id
_entity_poly.type
_entity_poly.pdbx_seq_one_letter_code
_entity_poly.pdbx_strand_id
1 'polypeptide(L)'
;MFIDKQAVLELLDDAKISYQRVEHEAVYTIDEMKKLNSPYADCIAKNLFVRDDKKKHFYLISVQEAKQIDLKKLRGKTRRFAVCLELTSTRKWAMKNLNI
;
A
#
# COMPACT_ATOMS: atom_id res chain seq x y z
N MET A 1 12.09 -2.82 17.08
CA MET A 1 11.75 -4.21 16.76
C MET A 1 11.53 -4.29 15.27
N PHE A 2 12.42 -4.96 14.55
CA PHE A 2 12.26 -5.20 13.12
C PHE A 2 11.44 -6.47 12.98
N ILE A 3 10.28 -6.39 12.32
CA ILE A 3 9.45 -7.57 12.03
C ILE A 3 9.85 -8.03 10.63
N ASP A 4 10.32 -9.26 10.52
CA ASP A 4 10.65 -9.88 9.24
C ASP A 4 9.45 -10.61 8.63
N LYS A 5 9.62 -11.17 7.42
CA LYS A 5 8.54 -11.88 6.71
C LYS A 5 8.00 -13.05 7.55
N GLN A 6 8.87 -13.76 8.25
CA GLN A 6 8.49 -14.96 8.99
C GLN A 6 7.65 -14.61 10.22
N ALA A 7 8.07 -13.59 10.97
CA ALA A 7 7.33 -13.08 12.12
C ALA A 7 5.93 -12.55 11.76
N VAL A 8 5.74 -11.98 10.56
CA VAL A 8 4.39 -11.59 10.09
C VAL A 8 3.50 -12.81 9.85
N LEU A 9 4.04 -13.88 9.27
CA LEU A 9 3.27 -15.09 8.99
C LEU A 9 2.86 -15.79 10.28
N GLU A 10 3.78 -15.90 11.24
CA GLU A 10 3.52 -16.44 12.57
C GLU A 10 2.42 -15.66 13.29
N LEU A 11 2.43 -14.32 13.20
CA LEU A 11 1.37 -13.49 13.78
C LEU A 11 -0.01 -13.78 13.16
N LEU A 12 -0.07 -14.02 11.85
CA LEU A 12 -1.31 -14.37 11.16
C LEU A 12 -1.82 -15.75 11.57
N ASP A 13 -0.90 -16.72 11.71
CA ASP A 13 -1.20 -18.08 12.17
C ASP A 13 -1.72 -18.07 13.61
N ASP A 14 -1.06 -17.35 14.51
CA ASP A 14 -1.46 -17.17 15.91
C ASP A 14 -2.84 -16.50 16.03
N ALA A 15 -3.09 -15.50 15.17
CA ALA A 15 -4.39 -14.83 15.07
C ALA A 15 -5.46 -15.69 14.38
N LYS A 16 -5.12 -16.88 13.87
CA LYS A 16 -6.01 -17.80 13.12
C LYS A 16 -6.67 -17.14 11.90
N ILE A 17 -5.94 -16.25 11.24
CA ILE A 17 -6.41 -15.56 10.02
C ILE A 17 -6.00 -16.40 8.83
N SER A 18 -6.97 -16.96 8.10
CA SER A 18 -6.69 -17.71 6.88
C SER A 18 -6.13 -16.80 5.78
N TYR A 19 -5.01 -17.17 5.19
CA TYR A 19 -4.42 -16.46 4.05
C TYR A 19 -3.87 -17.45 3.00
N GLN A 20 -3.73 -16.97 1.76
CA GLN A 20 -3.01 -17.67 0.71
C GLN A 20 -1.79 -16.83 0.30
N ARG A 21 -0.64 -17.48 0.19
CA ARG A 21 0.60 -16.84 -0.28
C ARG A 21 0.91 -17.31 -1.70
N VAL A 22 1.10 -16.36 -2.61
CA VAL A 22 1.57 -16.62 -3.97
C VAL A 22 2.92 -15.91 -4.10
N GLU A 23 3.98 -16.69 -4.34
CA GLU A 23 5.30 -16.12 -4.61
C GLU A 23 5.39 -15.77 -6.10
N HIS A 24 5.85 -14.57 -6.38
CA HIS A 24 6.04 -14.07 -7.74
C HIS A 24 7.39 -13.35 -7.82
N GLU A 25 7.98 -13.35 -9.01
CA GLU A 25 9.16 -12.55 -9.28
C GLU A 25 8.87 -11.06 -9.09
N ALA A 26 9.91 -10.28 -8.77
CA ALA A 26 9.76 -8.85 -8.62
C ALA A 26 9.33 -8.22 -9.96
N VAL A 27 8.10 -7.70 -10.01
CA VAL A 27 7.57 -6.96 -11.16
C VAL A 27 7.74 -5.46 -10.95
N TYR A 28 8.13 -4.76 -12.00
CA TYR A 28 8.45 -3.32 -11.95
C TYR A 28 7.58 -2.51 -12.91
N THR A 29 6.62 -3.15 -13.57
CA THR A 29 5.62 -2.50 -14.41
C THR A 29 4.24 -3.07 -14.14
N ILE A 30 3.21 -2.24 -14.34
CA ILE A 30 1.81 -2.65 -14.20
C ILE A 30 1.47 -3.75 -15.22
N ASP A 31 2.08 -3.70 -16.41
CA ASP A 31 1.85 -4.68 -17.46
C ASP A 31 2.44 -6.05 -17.10
N GLU A 32 3.62 -6.10 -16.48
CA GLU A 32 4.18 -7.34 -15.93
C GLU A 32 3.31 -7.90 -14.80
N MET A 33 2.81 -7.04 -13.92
CA MET A 33 1.90 -7.45 -12.83
C MET A 33 0.59 -8.02 -13.37
N LYS A 34 0.02 -7.45 -14.44
CA LYS A 34 -1.19 -7.96 -15.09
C LYS A 34 -0.95 -9.29 -15.80
N LYS A 35 0.23 -9.46 -16.43
CA LYS A 35 0.61 -10.71 -17.12
C LYS A 35 0.75 -11.91 -16.19
N LEU A 36 0.96 -11.70 -14.89
CA LEU A 36 0.97 -12.77 -13.90
C LEU A 36 -0.37 -13.51 -13.79
N ASN A 37 -1.46 -13.03 -14.42
CA ASN A 37 -2.76 -13.72 -14.53
C ASN A 37 -3.19 -14.37 -13.21
N SER A 38 -2.93 -13.69 -12.10
CA SER A 38 -3.31 -14.19 -10.78
C SER A 38 -4.83 -14.20 -10.72
N PRO A 39 -5.47 -15.27 -10.23
CA PRO A 39 -6.92 -15.33 -10.06
C PRO A 39 -7.46 -14.24 -9.11
N TYR A 40 -6.56 -13.54 -8.41
CA TYR A 40 -6.84 -12.47 -7.46
C TYR A 40 -6.52 -11.06 -7.97
N ALA A 41 -6.34 -10.87 -9.28
CA ALA A 41 -6.03 -9.57 -9.87
C ALA A 41 -7.05 -8.47 -9.49
N ASP A 42 -8.32 -8.84 -9.28
CA ASP A 42 -9.38 -7.91 -8.87
C ASP A 42 -9.31 -7.52 -7.38
N CYS A 43 -8.54 -8.26 -6.57
CA CYS A 43 -8.38 -8.05 -5.13
C CYS A 43 -7.10 -7.27 -4.77
N ILE A 44 -6.42 -6.67 -5.77
CA ILE A 44 -5.21 -5.88 -5.51
C ILE A 44 -5.58 -4.60 -4.76
N ALA A 45 -4.93 -4.38 -3.62
CA ALA A 45 -5.05 -3.16 -2.84
C ALA A 45 -3.81 -2.27 -2.99
N LYS A 46 -4.03 -0.96 -3.10
CA LYS A 46 -3.01 0.07 -2.94
C LYS A 46 -3.06 0.66 -1.55
N ASN A 47 -1.87 0.86 -0.97
CA ASN A 47 -1.69 1.44 0.34
C ASN A 47 -1.05 2.83 0.19
N LEU A 48 -1.76 3.87 0.59
CA LEU A 48 -1.26 5.24 0.61
C LEU A 48 -0.87 5.62 2.04
N PHE A 49 0.41 5.87 2.25
CA PHE A 49 0.89 6.41 3.51
C PHE A 49 0.87 7.94 3.46
N VAL A 50 -0.02 8.56 4.25
CA VAL A 50 -0.24 10.01 4.25
C VAL A 50 -0.05 10.58 5.64
N ARG A 51 0.28 11.86 5.70
CA ARG A 51 0.44 12.63 6.94
C ARG A 51 -0.34 13.93 6.87
N ASP A 52 -0.61 14.52 8.03
CA ASP A 52 -1.08 15.89 8.09
C ASP A 52 0.05 16.91 7.85
N ASP A 53 -0.32 18.14 7.49
CA ASP A 53 0.64 19.24 7.30
C ASP A 53 1.50 19.51 8.55
N LYS A 54 0.93 19.26 9.73
CA LYS A 54 1.60 19.47 11.03
C LYS A 54 2.55 18.34 11.41
N LYS A 55 2.64 17.27 10.59
CA LYS A 55 3.44 16.06 10.84
C LYS A 55 3.18 15.40 12.20
N LYS A 56 1.99 15.62 12.77
CA LYS A 56 1.57 15.07 14.07
C LYS A 56 0.80 13.77 13.92
N HIS A 57 0.18 13.57 12.75
CA HIS A 57 -0.68 12.42 12.52
C HIS A 57 -0.31 11.74 11.20
N PHE A 58 -0.13 10.42 11.27
CA PHE A 58 0.17 9.55 10.15
C PHE A 58 -0.98 8.57 9.93
N TYR A 59 -1.28 8.29 8.68
CA TYR A 59 -2.39 7.46 8.28
C TYR A 59 -1.95 6.50 7.17
N LEU A 60 -2.47 5.28 7.22
CA LEU A 60 -2.35 4.31 6.13
C LEU A 60 -3.75 4.12 5.54
N ILE A 61 -3.91 4.44 4.27
CA ILE A 61 -5.17 4.30 3.54
C ILE A 61 -5.03 3.11 2.59
N SER A 62 -5.79 2.04 2.85
CA SER A 62 -5.88 0.88 1.97
C SER A 62 -7.14 0.97 1.11
N VAL A 63 -6.98 0.90 -0.21
CA VAL A 63 -8.12 0.83 -1.15
C VAL A 63 -7.83 -0.14 -2.28
N GLN A 64 -8.88 -0.60 -2.94
CA GLN A 64 -8.74 -1.38 -4.17
C GLN A 64 -8.02 -0.55 -5.26
N GLU A 65 -7.19 -1.23 -6.06
CA GLU A 65 -6.34 -0.63 -7.10
C GLU A 65 -7.14 0.29 -8.05
N ALA A 66 -8.26 -0.22 -8.57
CA ALA A 66 -9.13 0.48 -9.51
C ALA A 66 -9.80 1.74 -8.93
N LYS A 67 -9.86 1.88 -7.59
CA LYS A 67 -10.57 3.00 -6.96
C LYS A 67 -9.70 4.26 -6.96
N GLN A 68 -10.10 5.29 -7.69
CA GLN A 68 -9.45 6.59 -7.58
C GLN A 68 -9.76 7.25 -6.23
N ILE A 69 -8.71 7.70 -5.54
CA ILE A 69 -8.85 8.45 -4.28
C ILE A 69 -8.59 9.92 -4.56
N ASP A 70 -9.60 10.74 -4.29
CA ASP A 70 -9.39 12.19 -4.19
C ASP A 70 -8.96 12.55 -2.76
N LEU A 71 -7.66 12.77 -2.59
CA LEU A 71 -7.08 13.20 -1.31
C LEU A 71 -7.62 14.56 -0.84
N LYS A 72 -8.23 15.37 -1.72
CA LYS A 72 -8.88 16.62 -1.36
C LYS A 72 -10.24 16.38 -0.71
N LYS A 73 -11.00 15.38 -1.16
CA LYS A 73 -12.29 14.99 -0.56
C LYS A 73 -12.13 14.27 0.78
N LEU A 74 -11.00 13.60 0.99
CA LEU A 74 -10.67 13.01 2.29
C LEU A 74 -10.32 14.07 3.35
N ARG A 75 -10.11 15.33 2.96
CA ARG A 75 -9.84 16.43 3.88
C ARG A 75 -11.12 16.76 4.67
N GLY A 76 -11.08 16.62 5.98
CA GLY A 76 -12.02 17.33 6.85
C GLY A 76 -11.83 18.86 6.73
N LYS A 77 -12.73 19.66 7.31
CA LYS A 77 -12.73 21.14 7.24
C LYS A 77 -11.38 21.84 7.53
N THR A 78 -10.42 21.17 8.18
CA THR A 78 -9.16 21.79 8.66
C THR A 78 -7.90 20.94 8.46
N ARG A 79 -7.95 19.78 7.81
CA ARG A 79 -6.77 18.89 7.68
C ARG A 79 -6.42 18.62 6.23
N ARG A 80 -5.23 19.04 5.81
CA ARG A 80 -4.63 18.67 4.52
C ARG A 80 -3.78 17.43 4.72
N PHE A 81 -3.92 16.49 3.80
CA PHE A 81 -3.09 15.31 3.73
C PHE A 81 -2.03 15.49 2.65
N ALA A 82 -0.80 15.17 3.01
CA ALA A 82 0.33 15.05 2.10
C ALA A 82 0.78 13.59 2.07
N VAL A 83 1.04 13.06 0.88
CA VAL A 83 1.65 11.73 0.75
C VAL A 83 3.05 11.80 1.37
N CYS A 84 3.39 10.81 2.17
CA CYS A 84 4.73 10.67 2.71
C CYS A 84 5.62 10.09 1.62
N LEU A 85 6.27 10.97 0.85
CA LEU A 85 7.14 10.61 -0.27
C LEU A 85 8.56 10.22 0.17
N GLU A 86 8.89 10.37 1.45
CA GLU A 86 10.20 10.03 2.02
C GLU A 86 10.07 8.85 2.99
N LEU A 87 10.04 7.64 2.44
CA LEU A 87 10.62 6.49 3.10
C LEU A 87 11.96 6.21 2.42
N THR A 88 12.93 7.10 2.69
CA THR A 88 14.35 6.85 2.37
C THR A 88 14.85 5.72 3.27
N SER A 89 14.66 4.48 2.81
CA SER A 89 15.65 3.39 2.83
C SER A 89 14.94 2.04 2.62
N THR A 90 14.41 1.84 1.42
CA THR A 90 14.36 0.59 0.64
C THR A 90 13.20 0.69 -0.36
N ARG A 91 13.56 0.59 -1.65
CA ARG A 91 12.64 0.46 -2.81
C ARG A 91 11.86 1.72 -3.20
N LYS A 92 12.56 2.57 -3.98
CA LYS A 92 12.04 3.50 -5.00
C LYS A 92 11.01 2.81 -5.93
N TRP A 93 9.76 2.58 -5.52
CA TRP A 93 8.76 2.07 -6.49
C TRP A 93 7.28 2.36 -6.18
N ALA A 94 6.93 3.48 -5.54
CA ALA A 94 5.50 3.83 -5.36
C ALA A 94 5.08 5.20 -5.91
N MET A 95 5.92 5.88 -6.71
CA MET A 95 5.77 7.32 -6.95
C MET A 95 5.93 7.81 -8.38
N LYS A 96 5.92 6.94 -9.40
CA LYS A 96 6.04 7.41 -10.80
C LYS A 96 4.79 7.32 -11.67
N ASN A 97 3.69 6.71 -11.22
CA ASN A 97 2.45 6.62 -12.03
C ASN A 97 1.17 6.81 -11.21
N LEU A 98 1.19 7.65 -10.17
CA LEU A 98 -0.05 8.14 -9.59
C LEU A 98 -0.43 9.44 -10.31
N ASN A 99 -1.29 9.33 -11.31
CA ASN A 99 -2.11 10.46 -11.72
C ASN A 99 -3.14 10.66 -10.60
N ILE A 100 -2.82 11.56 -9.67
CA ILE A 100 -3.77 12.10 -8.68
C ILE A 100 -4.73 13.03 -9.40
#